data_AF-A0AAV4IX73-F1
#
_entry.id   AF-A0AAV4IX73-F1
#
_cell.length_a   1.000
_cell.length_b   1.000
_cell.length_c   1.000
_cell.angle_alpha   90.00
_cell.angle_beta   90.00
_cell.angle_gamma   90.00
#
_symmetry.space_group_name_H-M   'P 1'
#
loop_
_entity.id
_entity.type
_entity.pdbx_description
1 polymer ?
#
loop_
_entity_poly.entity_id
_entity_poly.type
_entity_poly.pdbx_seq_one_letter_code
_entity_poly.pdbx_strand_id
1 'polypeptide(L)'
;MDETWIYQFDPEPKSASMQWSRPSSPPPKKAKVTQSSGKVMLSCFWDCDGIIKTDYMEKGKTVTGEYYSGLQKRLRSELARRRRRKLRSGVLLLHDNAPAHRARQTVETAERCGFEILPHPPYSTDLAPSEFCLFPNLKKSIKERRFEDITNAFNAVEPWFQAQSNTFYSQVVVVVVVVVVVVVVVVVVVVVIVVV
;
A
#
# COMPACT_ATOMS: atom_id res chain seq x y z
N MET A 1 -3.16 -4.91 0.83
CA MET A 1 -3.41 -3.96 -0.27
C MET A 1 -3.51 -2.59 0.34
N ASP A 2 -3.09 -1.58 -0.41
CA ASP A 2 -3.21 -0.19 0.02
C ASP A 2 -3.14 0.79 -1.17
N GLU A 3 -3.38 2.07 -0.91
CA GLU A 3 -3.35 3.15 -1.87
C GLU A 3 -2.34 4.23 -1.52
N THR A 4 -1.63 4.73 -2.53
CA THR A 4 -0.73 5.88 -2.36
C THR A 4 -0.87 6.88 -3.48
N TRP A 5 -0.68 8.16 -3.16
CA TRP A 5 -0.49 9.19 -4.17
C TRP A 5 0.92 9.10 -4.78
N ILE A 6 0.98 9.13 -6.10
CA ILE A 6 2.19 9.33 -6.89
C ILE A 6 2.09 10.72 -7.52
N TYR A 7 3.14 11.51 -7.35
CA TYR A 7 3.20 12.89 -7.83
C TYR A 7 4.06 12.97 -9.08
N GLN A 8 3.73 13.91 -9.97
CA GLN A 8 4.59 14.27 -11.09
C GLN A 8 5.94 14.82 -10.60
N PHE A 9 5.95 15.45 -9.43
CA PHE A 9 7.16 15.84 -8.73
C PHE A 9 6.92 15.89 -7.22
N ASP A 10 7.75 15.14 -6.49
CA ASP A 10 7.78 15.12 -5.03
C ASP A 10 9.14 15.63 -4.53
N PRO A 11 9.19 16.79 -3.83
CA PRO A 11 10.42 17.37 -3.35
C PRO A 11 11.00 16.57 -2.18
N GLU A 12 12.29 16.80 -1.94
CA GLU A 12 12.97 16.22 -0.80
C GLU A 12 12.35 16.65 0.54
N PRO A 13 12.11 15.73 1.49
CA PRO A 13 11.68 16.07 2.84
C PRO A 13 12.82 16.80 3.53
N LYS A 14 12.45 17.70 4.44
CA LYS A 14 13.40 18.47 5.23
C LYS A 14 14.42 17.59 5.97
N SER A 15 14.02 16.41 6.42
CA SER A 15 14.88 15.46 7.13
C SER A 15 16.06 14.95 6.30
N ALA A 16 15.89 14.78 4.99
CA ALA A 16 16.97 14.35 4.11
C ALA A 16 17.92 15.50 3.76
N SER A 17 17.45 16.75 3.84
CA SER A 17 18.28 17.96 3.74
C SER A 17 18.92 18.43 5.06
N MET A 18 18.89 17.61 6.12
CA MET A 18 19.51 17.95 7.39
C MET A 18 21.03 17.87 7.26
N GLN A 19 21.71 18.99 7.55
CA GLN A 19 23.16 19.07 7.57
C GLN A 19 23.67 19.36 8.98
N TRP A 20 24.71 18.62 9.39
CA TRP A 20 25.45 18.93 10.61
C TRP A 20 26.20 20.23 10.42
N SER A 21 25.92 21.21 11.27
CA SER A 21 26.48 22.55 11.19
C SER A 21 27.04 22.96 12.56
N ARG A 22 28.07 23.82 12.58
CA ARG A 22 28.65 24.31 13.84
C ARG A 22 27.67 25.23 14.56
N PRO A 23 27.69 25.34 15.90
CA PRO A 23 26.74 26.17 16.66
C PRO A 23 26.69 27.65 16.22
N SER A 24 27.81 28.20 15.74
CA SER A 24 27.93 29.59 15.27
C SER A 24 27.61 29.80 13.80
N SER A 25 27.32 28.73 13.05
CA SER A 25 27.05 28.85 11.61
C SER A 25 25.60 29.28 11.34
N PRO A 26 25.36 30.11 10.32
CA PRO A 26 24.00 30.49 9.95
C PRO A 26 23.21 29.26 9.49
N PRO A 27 21.89 29.20 9.75
CA PRO A 27 21.06 28.09 9.29
C PRO A 27 21.15 27.94 7.78
N PRO A 28 21.25 26.71 7.25
CA PRO A 28 21.22 26.47 5.82
C PRO A 28 19.93 27.01 5.21
N LYS A 29 20.08 27.84 4.17
CA LYS A 29 18.96 28.36 3.39
C LYS A 29 18.70 27.42 2.23
N LYS A 30 17.56 26.74 2.27
CA LYS A 30 17.06 25.93 1.15
C LYS A 30 15.80 26.57 0.59
N ALA A 31 15.73 26.71 -0.74
CA ALA A 31 14.52 27.17 -1.40
C ALA A 31 13.38 26.19 -1.09
N LYS A 32 12.21 26.70 -0.69
CA LYS A 32 11.04 25.86 -0.44
C LYS A 32 10.48 25.43 -1.79
N VAL A 33 10.59 24.15 -2.06
CA VAL A 33 10.01 23.53 -3.25
C VAL A 33 8.74 22.79 -2.84
N THR A 34 7.64 23.01 -3.58
CA THR A 34 6.34 22.39 -3.31
C THR A 34 6.08 21.21 -4.23
N GLN A 35 5.28 20.25 -3.76
CA GLN A 35 4.76 19.16 -4.58
C GLN A 35 3.97 19.70 -5.78
N SER A 36 4.03 18.98 -6.90
CA SER A 36 3.23 19.29 -8.07
C SER A 36 1.74 19.04 -7.85
N SER A 37 0.87 19.83 -8.47
CA SER A 37 -0.58 19.58 -8.51
C SER A 37 -0.96 18.34 -9.33
N GLY A 38 -0.07 17.88 -10.23
CA GLY A 38 -0.20 16.62 -10.96
C GLY A 38 0.04 15.44 -10.01
N LYS A 39 -1.01 14.68 -9.71
CA LYS A 39 -0.94 13.46 -8.92
C LYS A 39 -1.95 12.42 -9.40
N VAL A 40 -1.62 11.15 -9.20
CA VAL A 40 -2.45 9.98 -9.49
C VAL A 40 -2.47 9.08 -8.26
N MET A 41 -3.61 8.44 -7.98
CA MET A 41 -3.69 7.47 -6.89
C MET A 41 -3.38 6.09 -7.45
N LEU A 42 -2.36 5.44 -6.88
CA LEU A 42 -2.00 4.06 -7.15
C LEU A 42 -2.69 3.16 -6.12
N SER A 43 -3.46 2.18 -6.57
CA SER A 43 -3.95 1.08 -5.75
C SER A 43 -3.14 -0.18 -6.05
N CYS A 44 -2.56 -0.80 -5.03
CA CYS A 44 -1.62 -1.92 -5.21
C CYS A 44 -2.03 -3.16 -4.41
N PHE A 45 -2.22 -4.27 -5.12
CA PHE A 45 -2.44 -5.61 -4.58
C PHE A 45 -1.22 -6.48 -4.83
N TRP A 46 -0.70 -7.10 -3.78
CA TRP A 46 0.52 -7.89 -3.82
C TRP A 46 0.50 -9.00 -2.75
N ASP A 47 1.28 -10.05 -2.98
CA ASP A 47 1.49 -11.16 -2.05
C ASP A 47 2.99 -11.43 -1.85
N CYS A 48 3.33 -12.50 -1.13
CA CYS A 48 4.73 -12.88 -0.90
C CYS A 48 5.52 -13.22 -2.17
N ASP A 49 4.85 -13.40 -3.32
CA ASP A 49 5.48 -13.64 -4.63
C ASP A 49 5.55 -12.35 -5.48
N GLY A 50 5.12 -11.20 -4.94
CA GLY A 50 5.17 -9.90 -5.60
C GLY A 50 3.83 -9.32 -6.00
N ILE A 51 3.87 -8.36 -6.93
CA ILE A 51 2.69 -7.59 -7.35
C ILE A 51 1.71 -8.49 -8.13
N ILE A 52 0.44 -8.45 -7.74
CA ILE A 52 -0.66 -9.16 -8.40
C ILE A 52 -1.40 -8.22 -9.36
N LYS A 53 -1.80 -7.04 -8.86
CA LYS A 53 -2.53 -6.03 -9.66
C LYS A 53 -2.23 -4.63 -9.13
N THR A 54 -1.94 -3.72 -10.06
CA THR A 54 -1.83 -2.28 -9.85
C THR A 54 -2.95 -1.58 -10.60
N ASP A 55 -3.54 -0.54 -10.04
CA ASP A 55 -4.54 0.30 -10.72
C ASP A 55 -4.21 1.78 -10.46
N TYR A 56 -4.42 2.60 -11.47
CA TYR A 56 -4.16 4.03 -11.39
C TYR A 56 -5.47 4.78 -11.57
N MET A 57 -5.96 5.39 -10.50
CA MET A 57 -7.23 6.10 -10.53
C MET A 57 -7.07 7.44 -11.27
N GLU A 58 -7.95 7.68 -12.23
CA GLU A 58 -7.96 8.93 -12.98
C GLU A 58 -8.10 10.16 -12.06
N LYS A 59 -7.47 11.26 -12.49
CA LYS A 59 -7.45 12.51 -11.74
C LYS A 59 -8.87 13.02 -11.47
N GLY A 60 -9.15 13.35 -10.21
CA GLY A 60 -10.44 13.92 -9.79
C GLY A 60 -11.53 12.89 -9.46
N LYS A 61 -11.27 11.59 -9.66
CA LYS A 61 -12.14 10.53 -9.15
C LYS A 61 -11.81 10.22 -7.69
N THR A 62 -12.78 9.70 -6.96
CA THR A 62 -12.63 9.25 -5.55
C THR A 62 -12.81 7.74 -5.51
N VAL A 63 -12.08 7.06 -4.61
CA VAL A 63 -12.27 5.64 -4.35
C VAL A 63 -13.63 5.47 -3.68
N THR A 64 -14.63 5.09 -4.46
CA THR A 64 -15.95 4.71 -3.94
C THR A 64 -15.97 3.20 -3.68
N GLY A 65 -16.92 2.73 -2.87
CA GLY A 65 -17.10 1.28 -2.69
C GLY A 65 -17.39 0.55 -4.01
N GLU A 66 -18.03 1.19 -4.98
CA GLU A 66 -18.33 0.58 -6.29
C GLU A 66 -17.04 0.37 -7.10
N TYR A 67 -16.20 1.41 -7.15
CA TYR A 67 -14.91 1.34 -7.81
C TYR A 67 -14.03 0.25 -7.16
N TYR A 68 -14.01 0.20 -5.84
CA TYR A 68 -13.23 -0.78 -5.09
C TYR A 68 -13.76 -2.22 -5.25
N SER A 69 -15.09 -2.42 -5.26
CA SER A 69 -15.70 -3.70 -5.62
C SER A 69 -15.29 -4.15 -7.04
N GLY A 70 -15.21 -3.20 -7.99
CA GLY A 70 -14.67 -3.46 -9.32
C GLY A 70 -13.21 -3.94 -9.29
N LEU A 71 -12.38 -3.33 -8.45
CA LEU A 71 -10.98 -3.76 -8.24
C LEU A 71 -10.88 -5.17 -7.66
N GLN A 72 -11.71 -5.52 -6.68
CA GLN A 72 -11.73 -6.88 -6.10
C GLN A 72 -12.07 -7.95 -7.14
N LYS A 73 -13.04 -7.69 -8.03
CA LYS A 73 -13.37 -8.60 -9.14
C LYS A 73 -12.19 -8.78 -10.10
N ARG A 74 -11.52 -7.68 -10.46
CA ARG A 74 -10.30 -7.73 -11.31
C ARG A 74 -9.16 -8.48 -10.61
N LEU A 75 -8.97 -8.26 -9.32
CA LEU A 75 -8.00 -8.99 -8.50
C LEU A 75 -8.27 -10.50 -8.52
N ARG A 76 -9.53 -10.92 -8.34
CA ARG A 76 -9.91 -12.33 -8.39
C ARG A 76 -9.52 -12.99 -9.70
N SER A 77 -9.75 -12.32 -10.82
CA SER A 77 -9.34 -12.80 -12.15
C SER A 77 -7.82 -12.92 -12.28
N GLU A 78 -7.06 -11.94 -11.79
CA GLU A 78 -5.59 -11.99 -11.81
C GLU A 78 -5.02 -13.09 -10.90
N LEU A 79 -5.62 -13.31 -9.73
CA LEU A 79 -5.26 -14.43 -8.86
C LEU A 79 -5.54 -15.78 -9.52
N ALA A 80 -6.67 -15.93 -10.20
CA ALA A 80 -7.00 -17.14 -10.96
C ALA A 80 -6.06 -17.38 -12.15
N ARG A 81 -5.42 -16.32 -12.65
CA ARG A 81 -4.44 -16.41 -13.74
C ARG A 81 -3.02 -16.71 -13.24
N ARG A 82 -2.53 -15.93 -12.26
CA ARG A 82 -1.13 -15.94 -11.80
C ARG A 82 -0.87 -16.82 -10.58
N ARG A 83 -1.90 -17.13 -9.77
CA ARG A 83 -1.78 -17.76 -8.44
C ARG A 83 -2.77 -18.90 -8.21
N ARG A 84 -3.07 -19.69 -9.24
CA ARG A 84 -4.08 -20.79 -9.20
C ARG A 84 -3.99 -21.71 -7.98
N ARG A 85 -2.78 -22.10 -7.58
CA ARG A 85 -2.57 -22.99 -6.43
C ARG A 85 -2.96 -22.32 -5.11
N LYS A 86 -2.54 -21.06 -4.90
CA LYS A 86 -2.84 -20.30 -3.67
C LYS A 86 -4.33 -19.98 -3.54
N LEU A 87 -5.01 -19.73 -4.66
CA LEU A 87 -6.45 -19.44 -4.67
C LEU A 87 -7.30 -20.56 -4.06
N ARG A 88 -6.84 -21.82 -4.16
CA ARG A 88 -7.54 -22.98 -3.57
C ARG A 88 -7.42 -23.04 -2.05
N SER A 89 -6.44 -22.37 -1.47
CA SER A 89 -6.18 -22.37 -0.02
C SER A 89 -6.98 -21.29 0.73
N GLY A 90 -7.81 -20.53 0.02
CA GLY A 90 -8.43 -19.31 0.55
C GLY A 90 -7.51 -18.09 0.38
N VAL A 91 -8.11 -16.90 0.38
CA VAL A 91 -7.39 -15.64 0.25
C VAL A 91 -7.78 -14.73 1.41
N LEU A 92 -6.79 -14.41 2.24
CA LEU A 92 -6.92 -13.42 3.30
C LEU A 92 -6.60 -12.04 2.72
N LEU A 93 -7.57 -11.13 2.73
CA LEU A 93 -7.43 -9.77 2.25
C LEU A 93 -7.19 -8.82 3.41
N LEU A 94 -5.98 -8.27 3.50
CA LEU A 94 -5.63 -7.18 4.42
C LEU A 94 -5.75 -5.84 3.69
N HIS A 95 -6.61 -4.96 4.19
CA HIS A 95 -6.74 -3.55 3.79
C HIS A 95 -7.10 -2.70 5.01
N ASP A 96 -6.99 -1.39 4.91
CA ASP A 96 -7.36 -0.47 5.99
C ASP A 96 -8.88 -0.34 6.18
N ASN A 97 -9.30 0.51 7.13
CA ASN A 97 -10.71 0.75 7.44
C ASN A 97 -11.33 1.92 6.66
N ALA A 98 -10.81 2.27 5.49
CA ALA A 98 -11.37 3.35 4.67
C ALA A 98 -12.87 3.14 4.40
N PRO A 99 -13.69 4.21 4.30
CA PRO A 99 -15.13 4.07 4.09
C PRO A 99 -15.52 3.23 2.86
N ALA A 100 -14.73 3.32 1.78
CA ALA A 100 -14.92 2.49 0.59
C ALA A 100 -14.71 1.00 0.87
N HIS A 101 -13.70 0.65 1.69
CA HIS A 101 -13.38 -0.72 2.06
C HIS A 101 -14.42 -1.34 2.99
N ARG A 102 -15.06 -0.51 3.82
CA ARG A 102 -16.14 -0.93 4.73
C ARG A 102 -17.54 -0.84 4.12
N ALA A 103 -17.67 -0.37 2.88
CA ALA A 103 -18.96 -0.26 2.23
C ALA A 103 -19.62 -1.64 2.10
N ARG A 104 -20.93 -1.73 2.32
CA ARG A 104 -21.66 -3.00 2.24
C ARG A 104 -21.40 -3.77 0.95
N GLN A 105 -21.47 -3.06 -0.19
CA GLN A 105 -21.21 -3.64 -1.51
C GLN A 105 -19.79 -4.21 -1.67
N THR A 106 -18.82 -3.64 -0.96
CA THR A 106 -17.43 -4.07 -0.97
C THR A 106 -17.25 -5.34 -0.16
N VAL A 107 -17.82 -5.39 1.04
CA VAL A 107 -17.81 -6.59 1.88
C VAL A 107 -18.49 -7.76 1.16
N GLU A 108 -19.69 -7.53 0.60
CA GLU A 108 -20.42 -8.53 -0.18
C GLU A 108 -19.63 -8.98 -1.44
N THR A 109 -18.89 -8.07 -2.08
CA THR A 109 -18.06 -8.42 -3.25
C THR A 109 -16.85 -9.25 -2.85
N ALA A 110 -16.21 -8.94 -1.72
CA ALA A 110 -15.11 -9.73 -1.17
C ALA A 110 -15.56 -11.17 -0.90
N GLU A 111 -16.69 -11.34 -0.22
CA GLU A 111 -17.29 -12.66 0.06
C GLU A 111 -17.58 -13.44 -1.22
N ARG A 112 -18.21 -12.80 -2.22
CA ARG A 112 -18.48 -13.44 -3.53
C ARG A 112 -17.20 -13.81 -4.28
N CYS A 113 -16.11 -13.07 -4.08
CA CYS A 113 -14.80 -13.39 -4.64
C CYS A 113 -14.07 -14.47 -3.83
N GLY A 114 -14.63 -14.94 -2.71
CA GLY A 114 -14.00 -15.90 -1.79
C GLY A 114 -12.81 -15.30 -1.05
N PHE A 115 -12.86 -14.00 -0.75
CA PHE A 115 -11.86 -13.30 0.05
C PHE A 115 -12.37 -13.15 1.48
N GLU A 116 -11.55 -13.55 2.45
CA GLU A 116 -11.79 -13.32 3.87
C GLU A 116 -11.07 -12.03 4.27
N ILE A 117 -11.82 -11.05 4.76
CA ILE A 117 -11.25 -9.75 5.16
C ILE A 117 -10.63 -9.91 6.54
N LEU A 118 -9.34 -9.62 6.66
CA LEU A 118 -8.66 -9.61 7.95
C LEU A 118 -9.04 -8.35 8.75
N PRO A 119 -9.30 -8.48 10.06
CA PRO A 119 -9.53 -7.32 10.91
C PRO A 119 -8.26 -6.45 10.96
N HIS A 120 -8.40 -5.17 10.64
CA HIS A 120 -7.33 -4.19 10.76
C HIS A 120 -7.72 -3.13 11.79
N PRO A 121 -6.88 -2.86 12.81
CA PRO A 121 -7.18 -1.82 13.78
C PRO A 121 -7.14 -0.42 13.15
N PRO A 122 -7.98 0.53 13.60
CA PRO A 122 -7.90 1.92 13.16
C PRO A 122 -6.51 2.53 13.37
N TYR A 123 -6.09 3.42 12.46
CA TYR A 123 -4.85 4.20 12.56
C TYR A 123 -3.55 3.39 12.72
N SER A 124 -3.52 2.15 12.24
CA SER A 124 -2.39 1.23 12.46
C SER A 124 -1.54 1.03 11.21
N THR A 125 -0.96 2.13 10.73
CA THR A 125 -0.12 2.12 9.51
C THR A 125 1.16 1.29 9.70
N ASP A 126 1.62 1.10 10.92
CA ASP A 126 2.72 0.21 11.29
C ASP A 126 2.40 -1.28 11.07
N LEU A 127 1.12 -1.64 11.07
CA LEU A 127 0.64 -2.99 10.78
C LEU A 127 0.30 -3.21 9.29
N ALA A 128 0.39 -2.16 8.47
CA ALA A 128 0.10 -2.22 7.04
C ALA A 128 1.41 -2.36 6.23
N PRO A 129 1.68 -3.53 5.63
CA PRO A 129 2.96 -3.76 4.93
C PRO A 129 3.21 -2.87 3.72
N SER A 130 2.14 -2.35 3.11
CA SER A 130 2.27 -1.36 2.06
C SER A 130 2.81 -0.02 2.58
N GLU A 131 2.30 0.45 3.72
CA GLU A 131 2.65 1.76 4.32
C GLU A 131 4.04 1.76 4.94
N PHE A 132 4.43 0.71 5.68
CA PHE A 132 5.72 0.73 6.37
C PHE A 132 6.91 0.34 5.47
N CYS A 133 6.69 -0.46 4.42
CA CYS A 133 7.80 -0.97 3.59
C CYS A 133 7.66 -0.64 2.10
N LEU A 134 6.58 -1.07 1.43
CA LEU A 134 6.50 -1.02 -0.03
C LEU A 134 6.53 0.43 -0.54
N PHE A 135 5.63 1.28 -0.07
CA PHE A 135 5.50 2.65 -0.55
C PHE A 135 6.65 3.57 -0.14
N PRO A 136 7.22 3.48 1.08
CA PRO A 136 8.41 4.24 1.40
C PRO A 136 9.58 3.93 0.47
N ASN A 137 9.81 2.66 0.13
CA ASN A 137 10.89 2.28 -0.77
C ASN A 137 10.61 2.70 -2.23
N LEU A 138 9.36 2.58 -2.69
CA LEU A 138 8.95 3.12 -3.99
C LEU A 138 9.14 4.64 -4.06
N LYS A 139 8.63 5.38 -3.07
CA LYS A 139 8.72 6.85 -3.03
C LYS A 139 10.16 7.33 -2.97
N LYS A 140 11.06 6.59 -2.31
CA LYS A 140 12.51 6.88 -2.31
C LYS A 140 13.10 6.75 -3.71
N SER A 141 12.69 5.78 -4.53
CA SER A 141 13.26 5.56 -5.87
C SER A 141 12.82 6.59 -6.90
N ILE A 142 11.63 7.18 -6.73
CA ILE A 142 11.09 8.22 -7.62
C ILE A 142 11.25 9.64 -7.06
N LYS A 143 11.91 9.78 -5.91
CA LYS A 143 12.07 11.06 -5.22
C LYS A 143 12.92 12.02 -6.02
N GLU A 144 12.61 13.32 -5.95
CA GLU A 144 13.31 14.40 -6.68
C GLU A 144 13.26 14.29 -8.20
N ARG A 145 12.80 13.16 -8.75
CA ARG A 145 12.59 12.97 -10.16
C ARG A 145 11.39 13.80 -10.60
N ARG A 146 11.63 14.71 -11.53
CA ARG A 146 10.58 15.51 -12.15
C ARG A 146 10.12 14.81 -13.42
N PHE A 147 8.88 14.37 -13.44
CA PHE A 147 8.26 13.79 -14.61
C PHE A 147 7.64 14.89 -15.48
N GLU A 148 7.77 14.76 -16.79
CA GLU A 148 7.13 15.69 -17.75
C GLU A 148 5.61 15.58 -17.71
N ASP A 149 5.09 14.37 -17.49
CA ASP A 149 3.68 14.06 -17.37
C ASP A 149 3.43 13.01 -16.29
N ILE A 150 2.21 12.97 -15.74
CA ILE A 150 1.78 11.97 -14.77
C ILE A 150 1.86 10.54 -15.34
N THR A 151 1.73 10.40 -16.66
CA THR A 151 1.91 9.13 -17.37
C THR A 151 3.31 8.56 -17.17
N ASN A 152 4.33 9.43 -17.27
CA ASN A 152 5.72 9.05 -17.05
C ASN A 152 5.97 8.66 -15.59
N ALA A 153 5.25 9.29 -14.64
CA ALA A 153 5.36 8.95 -13.23
C ALA A 153 4.86 7.54 -12.94
N PHE A 154 3.68 7.15 -13.44
CA PHE A 154 3.18 5.78 -13.23
C PHE A 154 3.96 4.74 -14.05
N ASN A 155 4.45 5.09 -15.24
CA ASN A 155 5.31 4.20 -16.03
C ASN A 155 6.65 3.90 -15.35
N ALA A 156 7.10 4.73 -14.41
CA ALA A 156 8.29 4.47 -13.61
C ALA A 156 8.05 3.51 -12.44
N VAL A 157 6.79 3.36 -12.00
CA VAL A 157 6.42 2.51 -10.87
C VAL A 157 6.50 1.02 -11.22
N GLU A 158 5.96 0.63 -12.38
CA GLU A 158 5.89 -0.78 -12.76
C GLU A 158 7.28 -1.44 -12.91
N PRO A 159 8.27 -0.84 -13.60
CA PRO A 159 9.62 -1.37 -13.64
C PRO A 159 10.26 -1.51 -12.26
N TRP A 160 9.98 -0.57 -11.35
CA TRP A 160 10.48 -0.66 -9.98
C TRP A 160 9.90 -1.87 -9.24
N PHE A 161 8.60 -2.12 -9.38
CA PHE A 161 7.96 -3.30 -8.79
C PHE A 161 8.52 -4.62 -9.33
N GLN A 162 8.77 -4.69 -10.65
CA GLN A 162 9.34 -5.88 -11.29
C GLN A 162 10.83 -6.10 -10.94
N ALA A 163 11.55 -5.03 -10.58
CA ALA A 163 12.95 -5.13 -10.16
C ALA A 163 13.12 -5.69 -8.73
N GLN A 164 12.06 -5.71 -7.92
CA GLN A 164 12.14 -6.25 -6.56
C GLN A 164 12.16 -7.78 -6.57
N SER A 165 13.01 -8.38 -5.74
CA SER A 165 13.09 -9.83 -5.60
C SER A 165 11.87 -10.41 -4.89
N ASN A 166 11.58 -11.69 -5.10
CA ASN A 166 10.55 -12.39 -4.32
C ASN A 166 10.86 -12.37 -2.81
N THR A 167 12.15 -12.35 -2.44
CA THR A 167 12.57 -12.26 -1.03
C THR A 167 12.19 -10.93 -0.39
N PHE A 168 12.18 -9.83 -1.15
CA PHE A 168 11.71 -8.54 -0.66
C PHE A 168 10.24 -8.65 -0.23
N TYR A 169 9.37 -9.19 -1.08
CA TYR A 169 7.95 -9.32 -0.76
C TYR A 169 7.68 -10.35 0.33
N SER A 170 8.35 -11.51 0.30
CA SER A 170 8.11 -12.56 1.27
C SER A 170 8.55 -12.17 2.69
N GLN A 171 9.68 -11.48 2.84
CA GLN A 171 10.13 -10.99 4.15
C GLN A 171 9.13 -10.03 4.78
N VAL A 172 8.57 -9.12 4.00
CA VAL A 172 7.58 -8.16 4.50
C VAL A 172 6.29 -8.87 4.92
N VAL A 173 5.81 -9.84 4.13
CA VAL A 173 4.62 -10.62 4.49
C VAL A 173 4.86 -11.45 5.75
N VAL A 174 6.03 -12.08 5.90
CA VAL A 174 6.34 -12.88 7.10
C VAL A 174 6.33 -12.03 8.37
N VAL A 175 6.93 -10.83 8.34
CA VAL A 175 6.90 -9.90 9.48
C VAL A 175 5.46 -9.59 9.88
N VAL A 176 4.58 -9.31 8.91
CA VAL A 176 3.18 -8.99 9.18
C VAL A 176 2.36 -10.20 9.59
N VAL A 177 2.57 -11.37 9.00
CA VAL A 177 1.88 -12.59 9.45
C VAL A 177 2.28 -12.92 10.88
N VAL A 178 3.56 -12.82 11.23
CA VAL A 178 4.01 -13.04 12.61
C VAL A 178 3.40 -11.98 13.52
N VAL A 179 3.46 -10.69 13.20
CA VAL A 179 2.94 -9.64 14.09
C VAL A 179 1.41 -9.65 14.15
N VAL A 180 0.70 -9.68 13.02
CA VAL A 180 -0.76 -9.61 12.97
C VAL A 180 -1.40 -10.93 13.37
N VAL A 181 -0.90 -12.09 12.96
CA VAL A 181 -1.48 -13.37 13.43
C VAL A 181 -1.13 -13.58 14.90
N VAL A 182 0.09 -13.30 15.37
CA VAL A 182 0.38 -13.44 16.80
C VAL A 182 -0.40 -12.41 17.61
N VAL A 183 -0.48 -11.14 17.21
CA VAL A 183 -1.25 -10.13 17.95
C VAL A 183 -2.75 -10.42 17.88
N VAL A 184 -3.33 -10.78 16.73
CA VAL A 184 -4.76 -11.11 16.64
C VAL A 184 -5.07 -12.41 17.38
N VAL A 185 -4.27 -13.47 17.24
CA VAL A 185 -4.47 -14.72 17.98
C VAL A 185 -4.28 -14.50 19.49
N VAL A 186 -3.24 -13.80 19.92
CA VAL A 186 -3.00 -13.52 21.34
C VAL A 186 -4.07 -12.59 21.90
N VAL A 187 -4.48 -11.54 21.19
CA VAL A 187 -5.54 -10.62 21.66
C VAL A 187 -6.90 -11.32 21.67
N VAL A 188 -7.25 -12.11 20.66
CA VAL A 188 -8.51 -12.88 20.65
C VAL A 188 -8.51 -13.94 21.75
N VAL A 189 -7.41 -14.67 21.96
CA VAL A 189 -7.30 -15.68 23.04
C VAL A 189 -7.35 -15.02 24.42
N VAL A 190 -6.66 -13.89 24.62
CA VAL A 190 -6.67 -13.16 25.90
C VAL A 190 -8.05 -12.55 26.19
N VAL A 191 -8.73 -11.98 25.19
CA VAL A 191 -10.09 -11.44 25.37
C VAL A 191 -11.10 -12.57 25.66
N VAL A 192 -10.96 -13.76 25.06
CA VAL A 192 -11.82 -14.91 25.39
C VAL A 192 -11.55 -15.44 26.80
N ILE A 193 -10.31 -15.42 27.28
CA ILE A 193 -9.98 -15.87 28.66
C ILE A 193 -10.45 -14.86 29.73
N VAL A 194 -10.51 -13.57 29.41
CA VAL A 194 -10.90 -12.53 30.38
C VAL A 194 -12.42 -12.37 30.49
N VAL A 195 -13.20 -12.92 29.55
CA VAL A 195 -14.67 -12.77 29.47
C VAL A 195 -15.41 -14.09 29.79
N VAL A 196 -14.70 -15.13 30.27
CA VAL A 196 -15.26 -16.42 30.75
C VAL A 196 -14.84 -16.62 32.20
#